data_AF-A0A1F5Z6Y5-F1
#
_entry.id   AF-A0A1F5Z6Y5-F1
#
_cell.length_a   1.000
_cell.length_b   1.000
_cell.length_c   1.000
_cell.angle_alpha   90.00
_cell.angle_beta   90.00
_cell.angle_gamma   90.00
#
_symmetry.space_group_name_H-M   'P 1'
#
loop_
_entity.id
_entity.type
_entity.pdbx_description
1 polymer ?
#
loop_
_entity_poly.entity_id
_entity_poly.type
_entity_poly.pdbx_seq_one_letter_code
_entity_poly.pdbx_strand_id
1 'polypeptide(L)'
;MPRLFILLSILTILATQLSPSIIFAQPNSPTTVPSCDLCGWCNPLINPKPADWDKCQACIKTPHGYWTVFGCLSTEYTGATFVKSILQIIFGMAGGAAFLAILYGSATVLTSSGNPEKVNAGKDIITSSIMGILIIVFAVFILRVVGFDILKIPGFG
;
A
#
# COMPACT_ATOMS: atom_id res chain seq x y z
N MET A 1 -17.87 -35.96 -13.50
CA MET A 1 -18.47 -35.29 -12.32
C MET A 1 -17.59 -34.21 -11.66
N PRO A 2 -16.22 -34.25 -11.63
CA PRO A 2 -15.44 -33.23 -10.89
C PRO A 2 -15.44 -31.84 -11.57
N ARG A 3 -15.59 -31.78 -12.90
CA ARG A 3 -15.64 -30.51 -13.67
C ARG A 3 -16.85 -29.63 -13.32
N LEU A 4 -17.98 -30.24 -12.98
CA LEU A 4 -19.21 -29.51 -12.59
C LEU A 4 -19.07 -28.88 -11.20
N PHE A 5 -18.42 -29.59 -10.27
CA PHE A 5 -18.17 -29.09 -8.91
C PHE A 5 -17.18 -27.91 -8.91
N ILE A 6 -16.15 -27.98 -9.76
CA ILE A 6 -15.17 -26.89 -9.93
C ILE A 6 -15.84 -25.64 -10.52
N LEU A 7 -16.68 -25.79 -11.56
CA LEU A 7 -17.46 -24.69 -12.13
C LEU A 7 -18.41 -24.06 -11.11
N LEU A 8 -19.08 -24.87 -10.28
CA LEU A 8 -19.97 -24.36 -9.24
C LEU A 8 -19.20 -23.59 -8.15
N SER A 9 -18.03 -24.09 -7.74
CA SER A 9 -17.18 -23.42 -6.74
C SER A 9 -16.61 -22.09 -7.25
N ILE A 10 -16.20 -22.02 -8.52
CA ILE A 10 -15.70 -20.80 -9.15
C ILE A 10 -16.84 -19.78 -9.28
N LEU A 11 -18.05 -20.22 -9.63
CA LEU A 11 -19.22 -19.34 -9.74
C LEU A 11 -19.64 -18.77 -8.38
N THR A 12 -19.58 -19.56 -7.30
CA THR A 12 -19.86 -19.07 -5.94
C THR A 12 -18.78 -18.12 -5.43
N ILE A 13 -17.50 -18.39 -5.69
CA ILE A 13 -16.40 -17.50 -5.27
C ILE A 13 -16.48 -16.19 -6.06
N LEU A 14 -16.75 -16.26 -7.37
CA LEU A 14 -16.94 -15.08 -8.23
C LEU A 14 -18.14 -14.25 -7.77
N ALA A 15 -19.25 -14.88 -7.36
CA ALA A 15 -20.41 -14.17 -6.80
C ALA A 15 -20.12 -13.51 -5.44
N THR A 16 -19.30 -14.12 -4.59
CA THR A 16 -18.93 -13.53 -3.27
C THR A 16 -17.84 -12.46 -3.34
N GLN A 17 -17.01 -12.44 -4.38
CA GLN A 17 -15.92 -11.46 -4.57
C GLN A 17 -16.33 -10.29 -5.48
N LEU A 18 -17.42 -10.42 -6.25
CA LEU A 18 -18.03 -9.34 -7.04
C LEU A 18 -19.22 -8.67 -6.35
N SER A 19 -19.48 -8.92 -5.06
CA SER A 19 -20.18 -7.91 -4.26
C SER A 19 -19.15 -6.84 -3.93
N PRO A 20 -19.11 -5.69 -4.64
CA PRO A 20 -18.31 -4.59 -4.14
C PRO A 20 -18.84 -4.33 -2.74
N SER A 21 -17.97 -4.38 -1.74
CA SER A 21 -18.15 -3.53 -0.58
C SER A 21 -18.15 -2.10 -1.12
N ILE A 22 -19.32 -1.63 -1.54
CA ILE A 22 -19.51 -0.24 -1.95
C ILE A 22 -19.21 0.54 -0.68
N ILE A 23 -17.99 1.07 -0.60
CA ILE A 23 -17.66 2.11 0.35
C ILE A 23 -18.50 3.30 -0.11
N PHE A 24 -19.67 3.45 0.49
CA PHE A 24 -20.42 4.68 0.37
C PHE A 24 -19.56 5.77 1.01
N ALA A 25 -19.11 6.73 0.21
CA ALA A 25 -18.70 8.01 0.76
C ALA A 25 -19.89 8.54 1.58
N GLN A 26 -19.64 8.90 2.85
CA GLN A 26 -20.67 9.53 3.67
C GLN A 26 -21.22 10.74 2.90
N PRO A 27 -22.54 10.86 2.71
CA PRO A 27 -23.11 12.04 2.09
C PRO A 27 -22.77 13.23 2.95
N ASN A 28 -22.00 14.15 2.37
CA ASN A 28 -21.72 15.47 2.87
C ASN A 28 -23.04 16.24 2.98
N SER A 29 -23.69 16.13 4.13
CA SER A 29 -24.81 16.99 4.49
C SER A 29 -24.32 18.44 4.54
N PRO A 30 -24.95 19.38 3.82
CA PRO A 30 -24.51 20.77 3.79
C PRO A 30 -24.95 21.48 5.08
N THR A 31 -24.02 21.67 6.01
CA THR A 31 -24.19 22.61 7.14
C THR A 31 -23.60 23.98 6.77
N THR A 32 -24.16 25.06 7.32
CA THR A 32 -23.78 26.48 7.15
C THR A 32 -22.41 26.89 7.77
N VAL A 33 -21.42 25.94 7.72
CA VAL A 33 -19.93 25.95 7.84
C VAL A 33 -19.24 26.29 9.20
N PRO A 34 -18.11 25.63 9.61
CA PRO A 34 -17.03 25.05 8.78
C PRO A 34 -16.79 23.52 8.86
N SER A 35 -16.58 22.93 7.68
CA SER A 35 -15.98 21.62 7.45
C SER A 35 -14.46 21.72 7.51
N CYS A 36 -13.77 21.07 8.44
CA CYS A 36 -12.31 20.99 8.29
C CYS A 36 -11.68 19.68 8.77
N ASP A 37 -10.93 19.11 7.85
CA ASP A 37 -9.78 18.23 8.04
C ASP A 37 -8.77 18.54 6.88
N LEU A 38 -7.70 17.76 6.71
CA LEU A 38 -6.34 18.17 6.31
C LEU A 38 -5.63 18.96 7.42
N CYS A 39 -5.75 18.41 8.63
CA CYS A 39 -5.03 18.73 9.87
C CYS A 39 -5.54 19.95 10.67
N GLY A 40 -6.81 20.31 10.49
CA GLY A 40 -7.49 21.34 11.27
C GLY A 40 -8.88 20.90 11.74
N TRP A 41 -8.99 19.69 12.29
CA TRP A 41 -10.23 18.99 12.70
C TRP A 41 -11.30 19.89 13.33
N CYS A 42 -12.55 19.83 12.83
CA CYS A 42 -13.63 20.73 13.27
C CYS A 42 -14.89 20.03 13.84
N ASN A 43 -15.39 20.64 14.93
CA ASN A 43 -16.54 20.31 15.77
C ASN A 43 -16.51 18.95 16.51
N PRO A 44 -15.97 18.91 17.75
CA PRO A 44 -15.84 17.68 18.54
C PRO A 44 -17.19 17.11 19.03
N LEU A 45 -18.29 17.86 18.91
CA LEU A 45 -19.63 17.41 19.31
C LEU A 45 -20.31 16.51 18.27
N ILE A 46 -19.82 16.54 17.02
CA ILE A 46 -20.38 15.76 15.90
C ILE A 46 -19.33 14.90 15.20
N ASN A 47 -18.05 15.31 15.20
CA ASN A 47 -16.98 14.59 14.52
C ASN A 47 -15.98 14.05 15.56
N PRO A 48 -15.95 12.72 15.81
CA PRO A 48 -14.99 12.12 16.73
C PRO A 48 -13.57 12.21 16.14
N LYS A 49 -12.59 12.62 16.94
CA LYS A 49 -11.17 12.75 16.52
C LYS A 49 -10.74 11.56 15.65
N PRO A 50 -10.17 11.77 14.44
CA PRO A 50 -9.80 10.70 13.56
C PRO A 50 -8.49 10.11 14.08
N ALA A 51 -8.27 8.84 13.78
CA ALA A 51 -7.09 8.12 14.26
C ALA A 51 -5.76 8.77 13.78
N ASP A 52 -5.76 9.43 12.62
CA ASP A 52 -4.54 9.95 12.02
C ASP A 52 -4.29 11.45 12.27
N TRP A 53 -5.13 12.12 13.06
CA TRP A 53 -4.98 13.57 13.32
C TRP A 53 -3.64 13.91 13.97
N ASP A 54 -3.16 13.10 14.92
CA ASP A 54 -1.89 13.35 15.61
C ASP A 54 -0.71 13.33 14.62
N LYS A 55 -0.73 12.41 13.65
CA LYS A 55 0.29 12.30 12.60
C LYS A 55 0.19 13.46 11.59
N CYS A 56 -1.03 13.82 11.22
CA CYS A 56 -1.34 14.94 10.34
C CYS A 56 -0.84 16.26 10.92
N GLN A 57 -1.15 16.52 12.20
CA GLN A 57 -0.74 17.74 12.88
C GLN A 57 0.77 17.78 13.11
N ALA A 58 1.40 16.64 13.43
CA ALA A 58 2.85 16.55 13.50
C ALA A 58 3.51 16.88 12.15
N CYS A 59 2.90 16.47 11.03
CA CYS A 59 3.38 16.78 9.69
C CYS A 59 3.31 18.28 9.37
N ILE A 60 2.13 18.90 9.54
CA ILE A 60 1.93 20.31 9.14
C ILE A 60 2.67 21.30 10.06
N LYS A 61 3.01 20.89 11.28
CA LYS A 61 3.86 21.71 12.18
C LYS A 61 5.31 21.82 11.69
N THR A 62 5.77 20.96 10.78
CA THR A 62 7.11 21.06 10.21
C THR A 62 7.14 22.06 9.05
N PRO A 63 8.20 22.88 8.93
CA PRO A 63 8.36 23.75 7.76
C PRO A 63 8.40 22.88 6.49
N HIS A 64 7.59 23.26 5.49
CA HIS A 64 7.46 22.53 4.22
C HIS A 64 6.90 21.09 4.34
N GLY A 65 6.12 20.80 5.39
CA GLY A 65 5.39 19.54 5.55
C GLY A 65 3.99 19.56 4.92
N TYR A 66 3.72 18.62 4.01
CA TYR A 66 2.44 18.42 3.34
C TYR A 66 1.84 17.07 3.70
N TRP A 67 0.59 17.05 4.17
CA TRP A 67 -0.13 15.81 4.44
C TRP A 67 -0.79 15.27 3.16
N THR A 68 -0.47 14.04 2.78
CA THR A 68 -1.00 13.40 1.58
C THR A 68 -1.53 11.99 1.88
N VAL A 69 -2.18 11.37 0.90
CA VAL A 69 -2.66 9.97 1.00
C VAL A 69 -1.51 8.99 1.29
N PHE A 70 -0.28 9.34 0.89
CA PHE A 70 0.91 8.55 1.17
C PHE A 70 1.59 8.88 2.51
N GLY A 71 0.99 9.76 3.30
CA GLY A 71 1.52 10.24 4.58
C GLY A 71 2.17 11.63 4.47
N CYS A 72 3.03 11.93 5.44
CA CYS A 72 3.70 13.22 5.52
C CYS A 72 4.86 13.33 4.53
N LEU A 73 4.82 14.36 3.69
CA LEU A 73 5.89 14.74 2.78
C LEU A 73 6.52 16.03 3.25
N SER A 74 7.76 15.98 3.73
CA SER A 74 8.56 17.17 3.98
C SER A 74 9.49 17.40 2.79
N THR A 75 9.44 18.60 2.21
CA THR A 75 10.36 19.01 1.12
C THR A 75 11.54 19.83 1.66
N GLU A 76 11.93 19.61 2.92
CA GLU A 76 13.05 20.32 3.52
C GLU A 76 14.38 19.96 2.83
N TYR A 77 15.27 20.95 2.71
CA TYR A 77 16.59 20.80 2.07
C TYR A 77 17.56 19.91 2.86
N THR A 78 17.25 19.59 4.11
CA THR A 78 17.88 18.52 4.89
C THR A 78 17.45 17.17 4.31
N GLY A 79 18.16 16.72 3.27
CA GLY A 79 17.76 15.58 2.42
C GLY A 79 17.39 14.25 3.12
N ALA A 80 17.66 14.09 4.42
CA ALA A 80 17.30 12.88 5.17
C ALA A 80 15.78 12.67 5.29
N THR A 81 14.98 13.71 5.55
CA THR A 81 13.52 13.59 5.72
C THR A 81 12.81 13.36 4.39
N PHE A 82 13.23 14.07 3.34
CA PHE A 82 12.73 13.88 1.99
C PHE A 82 13.00 12.46 1.47
N VAL A 83 14.22 11.95 1.64
CA VAL A 83 14.59 10.60 1.23
C VAL A 83 13.76 9.54 1.96
N LYS A 84 13.47 9.72 3.26
CA LYS A 84 12.61 8.81 4.02
C LYS A 84 11.19 8.74 3.43
N SER A 85 10.57 9.88 3.15
CA SER A 85 9.21 9.92 2.58
C SER A 85 9.15 9.29 1.18
N ILE A 86 10.13 9.58 0.32
CA ILE A 86 10.21 8.98 -1.02
C ILE A 86 10.44 7.47 -0.97
N LEU A 87 11.35 7.00 -0.11
CA LEU A 87 11.59 5.57 0.08
C LEU A 87 10.33 4.85 0.55
N GLN A 88 9.58 5.41 1.51
CA GLN A 88 8.34 4.82 1.99
C GLN A 88 7.29 4.66 0.86
N ILE A 89 7.17 5.67 -0.01
CA ILE A 89 6.26 5.63 -1.17
C ILE A 89 6.68 4.57 -2.18
N ILE A 90 7.96 4.54 -2.55
CA ILE A 90 8.48 3.59 -3.54
C ILE A 90 8.36 2.16 -3.02
N PHE A 91 8.74 1.89 -1.78
CA PHE A 91 8.63 0.54 -1.20
C PHE A 91 7.17 0.10 -1.07
N GLY A 92 6.25 1.01 -0.73
CA GLY A 92 4.81 0.72 -0.71
C GLY A 92 4.30 0.31 -2.10
N MET A 93 4.63 1.09 -3.14
CA MET A 93 4.23 0.78 -4.52
C MET A 93 4.91 -0.49 -5.05
N ALA A 94 6.19 -0.69 -4.79
CA ALA A 94 6.94 -1.86 -5.25
C ALA A 94 6.41 -3.15 -4.61
N GLY A 95 6.12 -3.13 -3.31
CA GLY A 95 5.51 -4.27 -2.61
C GLY A 95 4.10 -4.59 -3.15
N GLY A 96 3.29 -3.55 -3.39
CA GLY A 96 1.96 -3.71 -3.98
C GLY A 96 2.00 -4.28 -5.40
N ALA A 97 2.87 -3.74 -6.26
CA ALA A 97 3.03 -4.22 -7.63
C ALA A 97 3.52 -5.67 -7.70
N ALA A 98 4.49 -6.04 -6.88
CA ALA A 98 5.00 -7.39 -6.82
C ALA A 98 3.97 -8.39 -6.27
N PHE A 99 3.16 -7.99 -5.29
CA PHE A 99 2.04 -8.80 -4.81
C PHE A 99 1.02 -9.09 -5.94
N LEU A 100 0.65 -8.08 -6.73
CA LEU A 100 -0.24 -8.26 -7.87
C LEU A 100 0.35 -9.17 -8.95
N ALA A 101 1.66 -9.06 -9.21
CA ALA A 101 2.35 -9.92 -10.17
C ALA A 101 2.33 -11.41 -9.73
N ILE A 102 2.51 -11.68 -8.43
CA ILE A 102 2.37 -13.03 -7.87
C ILE A 102 0.94 -13.56 -8.05
N LEU A 103 -0.08 -12.74 -7.77
CA LEU A 103 -1.48 -13.13 -7.99
C LEU A 103 -1.73 -13.47 -9.46
N TYR A 104 -1.26 -12.65 -10.40
CA TYR A 104 -1.39 -12.91 -11.83
C TYR A 104 -0.68 -14.19 -12.27
N GLY A 105 0.56 -14.41 -11.82
CA GLY A 105 1.30 -15.64 -12.09
C GLY A 105 0.58 -16.88 -11.53
N SER A 106 0.06 -16.79 -10.30
CA SER A 106 -0.69 -17.88 -9.67
C SER A 106 -1.98 -18.23 -10.41
N ALA A 107 -2.75 -17.22 -10.83
CA ALA A 107 -3.95 -17.40 -11.63
C ALA A 107 -3.64 -18.04 -12.99
N THR A 108 -2.51 -17.67 -13.60
CA THR A 108 -2.06 -18.25 -14.88
C THR A 108 -1.74 -19.74 -14.72
N VAL A 109 -1.01 -20.14 -13.67
CA VAL A 109 -0.72 -21.55 -13.40
C VAL A 109 -2.00 -22.36 -13.17
N LEU A 110 -2.93 -21.84 -12.35
CA LEU A 110 -4.19 -22.53 -12.03
C LEU A 110 -5.11 -22.69 -13.25
N THR A 111 -5.14 -21.71 -14.16
CA THR A 111 -6.00 -21.72 -15.35
C THR A 111 -5.39 -22.44 -16.56
N SER A 112 -4.15 -22.92 -16.45
CA SER A 112 -3.38 -23.48 -17.56
C SER A 112 -3.93 -24.79 -18.14
N SER A 113 -4.91 -25.44 -17.50
CA SER A 113 -5.61 -26.62 -18.02
C SER A 113 -4.69 -27.77 -18.48
N GLY A 114 -3.48 -27.86 -17.93
CA GLY A 114 -2.48 -28.87 -18.29
C GLY A 114 -1.56 -28.52 -19.46
N ASN A 115 -1.64 -27.30 -20.04
CA ASN A 115 -0.65 -26.84 -21.01
C ASN A 115 0.69 -26.52 -20.29
N PRO A 116 1.79 -27.24 -20.59
CA PRO A 116 3.08 -27.03 -19.93
C PRO A 116 3.67 -25.64 -20.16
N GLU A 117 3.39 -25.00 -21.29
CA GLU A 117 3.90 -23.67 -21.64
C GLU A 117 3.35 -22.59 -20.70
N LYS A 118 2.03 -22.60 -20.47
CA LYS A 118 1.37 -21.62 -19.59
C LYS A 118 1.70 -21.85 -18.11
N VAL A 119 1.88 -23.12 -17.71
CA VAL A 119 2.35 -23.45 -16.36
C VAL A 119 3.76 -22.90 -16.14
N ASN A 120 4.65 -23.04 -17.12
CA ASN A 120 6.01 -22.56 -16.99
C ASN A 120 6.06 -21.03 -16.98
N ALA A 121 5.33 -20.37 -17.88
CA ALA A 121 5.23 -18.90 -17.89
C ALA A 121 4.69 -18.34 -16.56
N GLY A 122 3.66 -18.96 -15.98
CA GLY A 122 3.15 -18.56 -14.67
C GLY A 122 4.16 -18.75 -13.54
N LYS A 123 4.96 -19.83 -13.58
CA LYS A 123 6.06 -20.05 -12.62
C LYS A 123 7.18 -19.02 -12.77
N ASP A 124 7.53 -18.64 -14.01
CA ASP A 124 8.56 -17.64 -14.27
C ASP A 124 8.13 -16.26 -13.72
N ILE A 125 6.85 -15.91 -13.86
CA ILE A 125 6.29 -14.68 -13.27
C ILE A 125 6.35 -14.71 -11.73
N ILE A 126 5.99 -15.83 -11.10
CA ILE A 126 6.04 -15.97 -9.64
C ILE A 126 7.48 -15.87 -9.13
N THR A 127 8.41 -16.60 -9.76
CA THR A 127 9.82 -16.63 -9.32
C THR A 127 10.49 -15.28 -9.50
N SER A 128 10.29 -14.60 -10.63
CA SER A 128 10.82 -13.24 -10.85
C SER A 128 10.26 -12.23 -9.86
N SER A 129 8.97 -12.32 -9.51
CA SER A 129 8.35 -11.43 -8.52
C SER A 129 8.88 -11.65 -7.10
N ILE A 130 9.08 -12.92 -6.69
CA ILE A 130 9.68 -13.26 -5.40
C ILE A 130 11.12 -12.76 -5.31
N MET A 131 11.91 -12.94 -6.37
CA MET A 131 13.28 -12.43 -6.42
C MET A 131 13.33 -10.90 -6.33
N GLY A 132 12.41 -10.19 -6.98
CA GLY A 132 12.29 -8.73 -6.87
C GLY A 132 12.01 -8.25 -5.45
N ILE A 133 11.03 -8.85 -4.77
CA ILE A 133 10.73 -8.55 -3.36
C ILE A 133 11.93 -8.86 -2.46
N LEU A 134 12.58 -10.01 -2.69
CA LEU A 134 13.73 -10.43 -1.89
C LEU A 134 14.87 -9.40 -1.98
N ILE A 135 15.18 -8.91 -3.18
CA ILE A 135 16.18 -7.85 -3.40
C ILE A 135 15.80 -6.57 -2.64
N ILE A 136 14.53 -6.16 -2.68
CA ILE A 136 14.04 -4.97 -1.97
C ILE A 136 14.24 -5.12 -0.45
N VAL A 137 13.88 -6.27 0.11
CA VAL A 137 14.02 -6.55 1.56
C VAL A 137 15.50 -6.53 1.96
N PHE A 138 16.38 -7.15 1.16
CA PHE A 138 17.81 -7.11 1.40
C PHE A 138 18.40 -5.69 1.27
N ALA A 139 17.93 -4.90 0.32
CA ALA A 139 18.39 -3.51 0.16
C ALA A 139 18.07 -2.66 1.39
N VAL A 140 16.85 -2.77 1.94
CA VAL A 140 16.45 -2.08 3.17
C VAL A 140 17.25 -2.59 4.37
N PHE A 141 17.49 -3.90 4.45
CA PHE A 141 18.31 -4.49 5.52
C PHE A 141 19.73 -3.91 5.54
N ILE A 142 20.40 -3.88 4.38
CA ILE A 142 21.75 -3.29 4.27
C ILE A 142 21.73 -1.79 4.60
N LEU A 143 20.72 -1.05 4.14
CA LEU A 143 20.58 0.38 4.46
C LEU A 143 20.39 0.61 5.95
N ARG A 144 19.66 -0.26 6.65
CA ARG A 144 19.49 -0.18 8.11
C ARG A 144 20.79 -0.48 8.84
N VAL A 145 21.47 -1.57 8.49
CA VAL A 145 22.73 -1.96 9.15
C VAL A 145 23.79 -0.88 8.94
N VAL A 146 24.01 -0.44 7.70
CA VAL A 146 25.06 0.54 7.41
C VAL A 146 24.64 1.94 7.84
N GLY A 147 23.44 2.39 7.46
CA GLY A 147 22.99 3.78 7.69
C GLY A 147 22.66 4.10 9.15
N PHE A 148 22.04 3.17 9.87
CA PHE A 148 21.63 3.40 11.26
C PHE A 148 22.63 2.81 12.26
N ASP A 149 23.03 1.54 12.12
CA ASP A 149 23.85 0.89 13.15
C ASP A 149 25.32 1.32 13.10
N ILE A 150 25.88 1.58 11.90
CA ILE A 150 27.28 2.00 11.75
C ILE A 150 27.42 3.52 11.72
N LEU A 151 26.73 4.21 10.81
CA LEU A 151 26.89 5.66 10.62
C LEU A 151 26.03 6.53 11.55
N LYS A 152 25.08 5.95 12.29
CA LYS A 152 24.19 6.66 13.23
C LYS A 152 23.56 7.92 12.64
N ILE A 153 23.11 7.87 11.38
CA ILE A 153 22.47 9.03 10.75
C ILE A 153 21.10 9.25 11.41
N PRO A 154 20.87 10.37 12.12
CA PRO A 154 19.59 10.65 12.75
C PRO A 154 18.52 10.82 11.66
N GLY A 155 17.44 10.02 11.75
CA GLY A 155 16.29 10.08 10.84
C GLY A 155 15.91 8.74 10.17
N PHE A 156 16.85 7.79 10.06
CA PHE A 156 16.59 6.43 9.58
C PHE A 156 16.21 5.49 10.75
N GLY A 157 15.13 5.85 11.44
CA GLY A 157 14.50 5.11 12.54
C GLY A 157 13.06 5.55 12.71
#